data_AF-A0A554KVH7-F1
#
_entry.id   AF-A0A554KVH7-F1
#
_cell.length_a   1.000
_cell.length_b   1.000
_cell.length_c   1.000
_cell.angle_alpha   90.00
_cell.angle_beta   90.00
_cell.angle_gamma   90.00
#
_symmetry.space_group_name_H-M   'P 1'
#
loop_
_entity.id
_entity.type
_entity.pdbx_description
1 polymer ?
#
loop_
_entity_poly.entity_id
_entity_poly.type
_entity_poly.pdbx_seq_one_letter_code
_entity_poly.pdbx_strand_id
1 'polypeptide(L)' 'MSEVKRKKNESFEAFLRRVKKRWQQSGKILQVKKIQFYERPKNKNMRKKSALHRLAVSQKIEYMKKVGLMPEETKRFGR' A
#
# COMPACT_ATOMS: atom_id res chain seq x y z
N MET A 1 -19.92 1.23 2.72
CA MET A 1 -20.16 0.40 1.52
C MET A 1 -19.07 -0.66 1.35
N SER A 2 -19.02 -1.59 2.29
CA SER A 2 -18.21 -2.82 2.21
C SER A 2 -18.94 -3.92 2.95
N GLU A 3 -20.24 -4.05 2.65
CA GLU A 3 -21.06 -5.12 3.20
C GLU A 3 -20.68 -6.40 2.47
N VAL A 4 -19.71 -7.13 3.01
CA VAL A 4 -19.43 -8.49 2.58
C VAL A 4 -20.37 -9.39 3.35
N LYS A 5 -21.38 -9.93 2.67
CA LYS A 5 -22.27 -10.93 3.26
C LYS A 5 -21.59 -12.31 3.23
N ARG A 6 -21.91 -13.14 4.23
CA ARG A 6 -21.42 -14.52 4.31
C ARG A 6 -22.09 -15.34 3.21
N LYS A 7 -21.31 -16.14 2.47
CA LYS A 7 -21.86 -17.08 1.48
C LYS A 7 -22.34 -18.34 2.20
N LYS A 8 -23.41 -18.98 1.70
CA LYS A 8 -23.85 -20.30 2.17
C LYS A 8 -22.72 -21.32 1.88
N ASN A 9 -22.37 -22.14 2.87
CA ASN A 9 -21.24 -23.10 2.86
C ASN A 9 -19.82 -22.52 2.96
N GLU A 10 -19.65 -21.28 3.44
CA GLU A 10 -18.32 -20.73 3.72
C GLU A 10 -17.89 -20.92 5.18
N SER A 11 -16.65 -21.36 5.42
CA SER A 11 -16.01 -21.31 6.74
C SER A 11 -15.83 -19.86 7.21
N PHE A 12 -16.02 -19.63 8.51
CA PHE A 12 -15.92 -18.28 9.09
C PHE A 12 -14.55 -17.63 8.82
N GLU A 13 -13.47 -18.41 8.81
CA GLU A 13 -12.12 -17.90 8.57
C GLU A 13 -11.93 -17.40 7.13
N ALA A 14 -12.46 -18.13 6.14
CA ALA A 14 -12.41 -17.72 4.73
C ALA A 14 -13.18 -16.40 4.51
N PHE A 15 -14.32 -16.26 5.19
CA PHE A 15 -15.11 -15.03 5.18
C PHE A 15 -14.30 -13.85 5.74
N LEU A 16 -13.68 -14.03 6.91
CA LEU A 16 -12.88 -12.99 7.56
C LEU A 16 -11.67 -12.56 6.71
N ARG A 17 -11.00 -13.51 6.04
CA ARG A 17 -9.90 -13.22 5.10
C ARG A 17 -10.38 -12.34 3.93
N ARG A 18 -11.56 -12.62 3.38
CA ARG A 18 -12.15 -11.78 2.32
C ARG A 18 -12.50 -10.38 2.83
N VAL A 19 -13.10 -10.28 4.01
CA VAL A 19 -13.41 -8.99 4.64
C VAL A 19 -12.15 -8.17 4.83
N LYS A 20 -11.10 -8.75 5.41
CA LYS A 20 -9.79 -8.10 5.62
C LYS A 20 -9.18 -7.63 4.29
N LYS A 21 -9.17 -8.49 3.27
CA LYS A 21 -8.66 -8.13 1.93
C LYS A 21 -9.47 -6.99 1.32
N ARG A 22 -10.80 -6.99 1.47
CA ARG A 22 -11.67 -5.92 0.96
C ARG A 22 -11.44 -4.60 1.68
N TRP A 23 -11.20 -4.60 2.99
CA TRP A 23 -10.86 -3.40 3.76
C TRP A 23 -9.47 -2.85 3.42
N GLN A 24 -8.51 -3.72 3.12
CA GLN A 24 -7.19 -3.31 2.63
C GLN A 24 -7.30 -2.67 1.24
N GLN A 25 -8.03 -3.32 0.32
CA GLN A 25 -8.25 -2.82 -1.03
C GLN A 25 -9.05 -1.52 -1.08
N SER A 26 -10.01 -1.32 -0.16
CA SER A 26 -10.79 -0.09 -0.12
C SER A 26 -9.96 1.14 0.26
N GLY A 27 -8.75 0.95 0.80
CA GLY A 27 -7.85 2.03 1.20
C GLY A 27 -8.39 2.90 2.33
N LYS A 28 -9.58 2.59 2.90
CA LYS A 28 -10.24 3.43 3.90
C LYS A 28 -9.40 3.54 5.17
N ILE A 29 -8.76 2.46 5.57
CA ILE A 29 -7.85 2.44 6.73
C ILE A 29 -6.67 3.40 6.49
N LEU A 30 -6.10 3.41 5.28
CA LEU A 30 -5.01 4.31 4.94
C LEU A 30 -5.47 5.77 4.89
N GLN A 31 -6.68 6.02 4.37
CA GLN A 31 -7.29 7.35 4.37
C GLN A 31 -7.48 7.87 5.79
N VAL A 32 -8.06 7.05 6.69
CA VAL A 32 -8.28 7.41 8.09
C VAL A 32 -6.95 7.77 8.77
N LYS A 33 -5.91 6.95 8.60
CA LYS A 33 -4.57 7.24 9.13
C LYS A 33 -3.97 8.53 8.56
N LYS A 34 -4.19 8.79 7.26
CA LYS A 34 -3.68 10.00 6.59
C LYS A 34 -4.34 11.28 7.10
N ILE A 35 -5.65 11.25 7.36
CA ILE A 35 -6.41 12.44 7.79
C ILE A 35 -6.52 12.57 9.31
N GLN A 36 -5.92 11.66 10.08
CA GLN A 36 -5.99 11.64 11.55
C GLN A 36 -5.46 12.94 12.16
N PHE A 37 -4.47 13.57 11.52
CA PHE A 37 -3.83 14.80 11.97
C PHE A 37 -3.82 15.84 10.85
N TYR A 38 -3.79 17.12 11.23
CA TYR A 38 -3.65 18.21 10.28
C TYR A 38 -2.23 18.24 9.69
N GLU A 39 -2.12 18.10 8.37
CA GLU A 39 -0.87 18.27 7.61
C GLU A 39 -0.91 19.61 6.86
N ARG A 40 0.11 20.46 7.06
CA ARG A 40 0.26 21.71 6.30
C ARG A 40 0.49 21.42 4.81
N PRO A 41 0.01 22.27 3.88
CA PRO A 41 0.26 22.08 2.46
C PRO A 41 1.77 22.09 2.15
N LYS A 42 2.21 21.21 1.24
CA LYS A 42 3.63 21.06 0.90
C LYS A 42 4.15 22.26 0.09
N ASN A 43 5.23 22.87 0.57
CA ASN A 43 5.98 23.92 -0.12
C ASN A 43 6.61 23.41 -1.44
N LYS A 44 6.95 24.33 -2.37
CA LYS A 44 7.57 24.00 -3.68
C LYS A 44 8.84 23.15 -3.51
N ASN A 45 9.71 23.51 -2.56
CA ASN A 45 10.95 22.77 -2.29
C ASN A 45 10.68 21.33 -1.81
N MET A 46 9.71 21.16 -0.91
CA MET A 46 9.32 19.83 -0.40
C MET A 46 8.76 18.93 -1.52
N ARG A 47 7.99 19.51 -2.44
CA ARG A 47 7.50 18.78 -3.63
C ARG A 47 8.66 18.34 -4.54
N LYS A 48 9.63 19.23 -4.79
CA LYS A 48 10.83 18.93 -5.59
C LYS A 48 11.66 17.81 -4.96
N LYS A 49 11.95 17.91 -3.66
CA LYS A 49 12.70 16.87 -2.93
C LYS A 49 12.01 15.51 -3.00
N SER A 50 10.69 15.46 -2.82
CA SER A 50 9.91 14.23 -2.94
C SER A 50 9.96 13.63 -4.36
N ALA A 51 9.88 14.48 -5.39
CA ALA A 51 9.98 14.03 -6.78
C ALA A 51 11.36 13.45 -7.11
N LEU A 52 12.44 14.13 -6.70
CA LEU A 52 13.81 13.65 -6.88
C LEU A 52 14.04 12.31 -6.18
N HIS A 53 13.54 12.15 -4.95
CA HIS A 53 13.62 10.88 -4.22
C HIS A 53 12.90 9.75 -4.97
N ARG A 54 11.68 9.98 -5.49
CA ARG A 54 10.96 8.97 -6.28
C ARG A 54 11.74 8.54 -7.51
N LEU A 55 12.35 9.50 -8.22
CA LEU A 55 13.16 9.24 -9.41
C LEU A 55 14.41 8.41 -9.06
N ALA A 56 15.14 8.79 -8.01
CA ALA A 56 16.31 8.05 -7.55
C ALA A 56 15.96 6.60 -7.15
N VAL A 57 14.88 6.39 -6.40
CA VAL A 57 14.41 5.04 -6.03
C VAL A 57 14.02 4.23 -7.26
N SER A 58 13.30 4.83 -8.21
CA SER A 58 12.91 4.15 -9.46
C SER A 58 14.12 3.71 -10.27
N GLN A 59 15.13 4.57 -10.43
CA GLN A 59 16.37 4.25 -11.12
C GLN A 59 17.14 3.13 -10.42
N LYS A 60 17.20 3.16 -9.08
CA LYS A 60 17.85 2.12 -8.28
C LYS A 60 17.17 0.76 -8.49
N ILE A 61 15.83 0.73 -8.48
CA ILE A 61 15.04 -0.49 -8.74
C ILE A 61 15.26 -1.00 -10.16
N GLU A 62 15.26 -0.11 -11.15
CA GLU A 62 15.49 -0.47 -12.56
C GLU A 62 16.89 -1.08 -12.76
N TYR A 63 17.91 -0.49 -12.14
CA TYR A 63 19.27 -1.01 -12.16
C TYR A 63 19.36 -2.41 -11.51
N MET A 64 18.79 -2.59 -10.32
CA MET A 64 18.75 -3.91 -9.65
C MET A 64 18.03 -4.96 -10.50
N LYS A 65 16.93 -4.57 -11.16
CA LYS A 65 16.21 -5.44 -12.10
C LYS A 65 17.07 -5.86 -13.29
N LYS A 66 17.91 -4.96 -13.82
CA LYS A 66 18.84 -5.27 -14.93
C LYS A 66 19.98 -6.19 -14.50
N VAL A 67 20.51 -6.00 -13.29
CA VAL A 67 21.64 -6.79 -12.77
C VAL A 67 21.20 -8.18 -12.27
N GLY A 68 19.90 -8.45 -12.17
CA GLY A 68 19.38 -9.73 -11.65
C GLY A 68 19.54 -9.88 -10.13
N LEU A 69 20.21 -8.95 -9.47
CA LEU A 69 20.24 -8.78 -8.03
C LEU A 69 19.00 -7.99 -7.60
N MET A 70 17.81 -8.49 -7.93
CA MET A 70 16.63 -8.05 -7.21
C MET A 70 16.90 -8.44 -5.76
N PRO A 71 16.97 -7.51 -4.80
CA PRO A 71 16.83 -7.91 -3.41
C PRO A 71 15.54 -8.73 -3.40
N GLU A 72 15.63 -9.99 -2.96
CA GLU A 72 14.46 -10.82 -2.69
C GLU A 72 13.46 -9.89 -2.05
N GLU A 73 12.46 -9.44 -2.82
CA GLU A 73 11.44 -8.59 -2.25
C GLU A 73 10.87 -9.54 -1.22
N THR A 74 11.12 -9.23 0.05
CA THR A 74 10.26 -9.69 1.11
C THR A 74 8.91 -9.13 0.68
N LYS A 75 8.19 -9.92 -0.11
CA LYS A 75 6.80 -9.73 -0.49
C LYS A 75 6.06 -9.94 0.82
N ARG A 76 6.23 -9.01 1.76
CA ARG A 76 5.33 -8.81 2.88
C ARG A 76 4.13 -8.06 2.32
N PHE A 77 3.51 -8.65 1.29
CA PHE A 77 2.08 -8.53 1.10
C PHE A 77 1.45 -9.33 2.24
N GLY A 78 1.41 -8.73 3.43
CA GLY A 78 0.75 -9.29 4.60
C GLY A 78 1.69 -9.91 5.64
N ARG A 79 2.52 -9.09 6.28
CA ARG A 79 2.72 -9.12 7.74
C ARG A 79 3.30 -7.79 8.19
#